data_AF-A0AA38CEW5-F1
#
_entry.id   AF-A0AA38CEW5-F1
#
_cell.length_a   1.000
_cell.length_b   1.000
_cell.length_c   1.000
_cell.angle_alpha   90.00
_cell.angle_beta   90.00
_cell.angle_gamma   90.00
#
_symmetry.space_group_name_H-M   'P 1'
#
loop_
_entity.id
_entity.type
_entity.pdbx_description
1 polymer ?
#
loop_
_entity_poly.entity_id
_entity_poly.type
_entity_poly.pdbx_seq_one_letter_code
_entity_poly.pdbx_strand_id
1 'polypeptide(L)' 'MINPPSSDEQKWVLTATNYFTRWTEEIALKESNEKVVLNFLEGIMTRLDVPYIVISDNAMDFLGLKLSEWAIKNE' A
#
# COMPACT_ATOMS: atom_id res chain seq x y z
N MET A 1 -4.14 20.03 1.89
CA MET A 1 -3.33 19.24 0.95
C MET A 1 -2.41 20.21 0.22
N ILE A 2 -1.10 20.11 0.42
CA ILE A 2 -0.11 20.98 -0.24
C ILE A 2 0.41 20.20 -1.44
N ASN A 3 0.19 20.72 -2.66
CA ASN A 3 0.68 20.11 -3.87
C ASN A 3 1.83 20.97 -4.41
N PRO A 4 3.11 20.66 -4.10
CA PRO A 4 4.22 21.44 -4.61
C PRO A 4 4.27 21.34 -6.15
N PRO A 5 4.70 22.40 -6.86
CA PRO A 5 4.78 22.38 -8.33
C PRO A 5 5.61 21.23 -8.91
N SER A 6 6.55 20.69 -8.12
CA SER A 6 7.42 19.57 -8.49
C SER A 6 6.80 18.18 -8.29
N SER A 7 5.55 18.06 -7.84
CA SER A 7 4.94 16.77 -7.53
C SER A 7 4.53 15.95 -8.75
N ASP A 8 4.56 16.51 -9.97
CA ASP A 8 4.01 15.88 -11.18
C ASP A 8 2.59 15.30 -10.98
N GLU A 9 1.75 16.03 -10.24
CA GLU A 9 0.39 15.61 -9.88
C GLU A 9 0.28 14.37 -8.98
N GLN A 10 1.39 13.93 -8.38
CA GLN A 10 1.38 12.90 -7.35
C GLN A 10 0.72 13.50 -6.09
N LYS A 11 -0.49 13.02 -5.77
CA LYS A 11 -1.34 13.53 -4.68
C LYS A 11 -1.24 12.71 -3.41
N TRP A 12 -0.86 11.45 -3.55
CA TRP A 12 -0.87 10.46 -2.49
C TRP A 12 0.52 9.84 -2.34
N VAL A 13 0.85 9.46 -1.12
CA VAL A 13 2.00 8.59 -0.85
C VAL A 13 1.44 7.36 -0.15
N LEU A 14 1.65 6.20 -0.76
CA LEU A 14 1.35 4.92 -0.12
C LEU A 14 2.63 4.41 0.52
N THR A 15 2.56 4.12 1.81
CA THR A 15 3.69 3.66 2.61
C THR A 15 3.35 2.36 3.33
N ALA A 16 4.32 1.46 3.42
CA ALA A 16 4.27 0.30 4.30
C ALA A 16 5.55 0.25 5.12
N THR A 17 5.42 0.00 6.41
CA THR A 17 6.57 -0.14 7.32
C THR A 17 6.56 -1.53 7.94
N ASN A 18 7.64 -2.27 7.75
CA ASN A 18 7.89 -3.50 8.49
C ASN A 18 8.11 -3.12 9.96
N TYR A 19 7.22 -3.59 10.84
CA TYR A 19 7.23 -3.24 12.25
C TYR A 19 8.53 -3.63 12.97
N PHE A 20 9.10 -4.80 12.64
CA PHE A 20 10.28 -5.34 13.33
C PHE A 20 11.57 -4.68 12.86
N THR A 21 11.79 -4.64 11.55
CA THR A 21 13.03 -4.10 10.98
C THR A 21 13.03 -2.58 10.86
N ARG A 22 11.86 -1.94 11.04
CA ARG A 22 11.62 -0.51 10.75
C ARG A 22 11.92 -0.12 9.30
N TRP A 23 11.96 -1.11 8.41
CA TRP A 23 12.16 -0.87 6.99
C TRP A 23 10.86 -0.35 6.36
N THR A 24 10.95 0.73 5.60
CA THR A 24 9.81 1.41 5.00
C THR A 24 9.92 1.41 3.48
N GLU A 25 8.82 1.09 2.81
CA GLU A 25 8.64 1.29 1.37
C GLU A 25 7.62 2.39 1.12
N GLU A 26 7.88 3.22 0.12
CA GLU A 26 7.01 4.34 -0.23
C GLU A 26 6.88 4.45 -1.76
N ILE A 27 5.66 4.69 -2.24
CA ILE A 27 5.40 5.04 -3.63
C ILE A 27 4.54 6.30 -3.70
N ALA A 28 4.91 7.20 -4.62
CA ALA A 28 4.12 8.38 -4.94
C ALA A 28 3.06 8.05 -6.00
N LEU A 29 1.82 8.50 -5.79
CA LEU A 29 0.65 8.13 -6.57
C LEU A 29 -0.20 9.34 -6.97
N LYS A 30 -0.62 9.40 -8.24
CA LYS A 30 -1.56 10.42 -8.75
C LYS A 30 -2.99 10.14 -8.27
N GLU A 31 -3.32 8.87 -8.07
CA GLU A 31 -4.59 8.36 -7.58
C GLU A 31 -4.37 7.19 -6.61
N SER A 32 -5.23 7.08 -5.60
CA SER A 32 -5.31 5.90 -4.74
C SER A 32 -6.53 5.08 -5.16
N ASN A 33 -6.33 3.77 -5.30
CA ASN A 33 -7.40 2.81 -5.49
C ASN A 33 -6.93 1.42 -5.05
N GLU A 34 -7.89 0.52 -4.83
CA GLU A 34 -7.64 -0.86 -4.38
C GLU A 34 -6.62 -1.62 -5.24
N LYS A 35 -6.64 -1.43 -6.57
CA LYS A 35 -5.72 -2.12 -7.49
C LYS A 35 -4.28 -1.66 -7.26
N VAL A 36 -4.07 -0.37 -7.03
CA VAL A 36 -2.73 0.17 -6.72
C VAL A 36 -2.22 -0.38 -5.39
N VAL A 37 -3.08 -0.48 -4.37
CA VAL A 37 -2.73 -1.08 -3.08
C VAL A 37 -2.31 -2.54 -3.24
N LEU A 38 -3.09 -3.34 -3.99
CA LEU A 38 -2.77 -4.73 -4.26
C LEU A 38 -1.41 -4.90 -4.95
N ASN A 39 -1.17 -4.16 -6.03
CA ASN A 39 0.11 -4.19 -6.74
C ASN A 39 1.30 -3.83 -5.84
N PHE A 40 1.10 -2.86 -4.92
CA PHE A 40 2.11 -2.47 -3.96
C PHE A 40 2.43 -3.58 -2.97
N LEU A 41 1.40 -4.23 -2.40
CA LEU A 41 1.57 -5.35 -1.48
C LEU A 41 2.24 -6.56 -2.15
N GLU A 42 1.86 -6.89 -3.38
CA GLU A 42 2.52 -7.95 -4.16
C GLU A 42 4.01 -7.65 -4.37
N GLY A 43 4.36 -6.39 -4.62
CA GLY A 43 5.75 -5.93 -4.72
C GLY A 43 6.54 -6.14 -3.43
N ILE A 44 5.95 -5.80 -2.28
CA ILE A 44 6.58 -6.00 -0.96
C ILE A 44 6.82 -7.48 -0.70
N MET A 45 5.78 -8.32 -0.88
CA MET A 45 5.88 -9.76 -0.58
C MET A 45 6.91 -10.48 -1.46
N THR A 46 7.05 -10.06 -2.71
CA THR A 46 8.04 -10.65 -3.63
C THR A 46 9.48 -10.41 -3.17
N ARG A 47 9.74 -9.36 -2.38
CA ARG A 47 11.10 -8.95 -1.97
C ARG A 47 11.42 -9.22 -0.50
N LEU A 48 10.43 -9.19 0.39
CA LEU A 48 10.63 -9.15 1.85
C LEU A 48 9.97 -10.30 2.61
N ASP A 49 9.47 -11.31 1.90
CA ASP A 49 8.57 -12.37 2.38
C ASP A 49 7.13 -11.89 2.66
N VAL A 50 6.23 -12.86 2.80
CA VAL A 50 4.82 -12.61 3.09
C VAL A 50 4.66 -12.11 4.53
N PRO A 51 4.08 -10.91 4.75
CA PRO A 51 3.85 -10.41 6.09
C PRO A 51 2.79 -11.25 6.80
N TYR A 52 3.03 -11.57 8.09
CA TYR A 52 2.05 -12.29 8.90
C TYR A 52 0.76 -11.49 9.11
N ILE A 53 0.88 -10.16 9.29
CA ILE A 53 -0.25 -9.25 9.49
C ILE A 53 0.03 -7.95 8.74
N VAL A 54 -0.97 -7.46 8.00
CA VAL A 54 -1.02 -6.10 7.45
C VAL A 54 -2.08 -5.32 8.22
N ILE A 55 -1.71 -4.15 8.74
CA ILE A 55 -2.63 -3.24 9.45
C ILE A 55 -2.68 -1.94 8.66
N SER A 56 -3.86 -1.58 8.16
CA SER A 56 -4.14 -0.30 7.52
C SER A 56 -5.12 0.52 8.36
N ASP A 57 -5.34 1.76 7.96
CA ASP A 57 -6.53 2.48 8.41
C ASP A 57 -7.80 1.95 7.69
N ASN A 58 -8.95 2.52 8.03
CA ASN A 58 -10.23 2.19 7.40
C ASN A 58 -10.52 3.04 6.15
N ALA A 59 -9.50 3.52 5.43
CA ALA A 59 -9.75 4.24 4.18
C ALA A 59 -10.38 3.30 3.14
N MET A 60 -11.24 3.86 2.28
CA MET A 60 -12.01 3.06 1.31
C MET A 60 -11.14 2.18 0.41
N ASP A 61 -9.94 2.67 0.06
CA ASP A 61 -8.99 1.94 -0.79
C ASP A 61 -8.45 0.65 -0.14
N PHE A 62 -8.53 0.54 1.21
CA PHE A 62 -8.15 -0.65 1.97
C PHE A 62 -9.33 -1.54 2.39
N LEU A 63 -10.57 -1.09 2.17
CA LEU A 63 -11.79 -1.84 2.53
C LEU A 63 -12.39 -2.59 1.33
N GLY A 64 -11.68 -2.62 0.22
CA GLY A 64 -12.17 -3.25 -1.01
C GLY A 64 -12.31 -4.77 -0.88
N LEU A 65 -13.30 -5.31 -1.60
CA LEU A 65 -13.59 -6.75 -1.63
C LEU A 65 -12.43 -7.56 -2.20
N LYS A 66 -11.77 -7.07 -3.25
CA LYS A 66 -10.65 -7.79 -3.89
C LYS A 66 -9.44 -7.84 -2.97
N LEU A 67 -9.18 -6.77 -2.23
CA LEU A 67 -8.11 -6.74 -1.23
C LEU A 67 -8.40 -7.73 -0.09
N SER A 68 -9.66 -7.79 0.35
CA SER A 68 -10.09 -8.76 1.36
C SER A 68 -9.96 -10.20 0.87
N GLU A 69 -10.42 -10.50 -0.35
CA GLU A 69 -10.28 -11.82 -0.99
C GLU A 69 -8.81 -12.20 -1.19
N TRP A 70 -7.98 -11.25 -1.59
CA TRP A 70 -6.55 -11.43 -1.75
C TRP A 70 -5.86 -11.73 -0.41
N ALA A 71 -6.24 -11.05 0.67
CA ALA A 71 -5.67 -11.29 1.99
C ALA A 71 -5.96 -12.71 2.48
N ILE A 72 -7.18 -13.21 2.25
CA ILE A 72 -7.58 -14.59 2.59
C ILE A 72 -6.81 -15.62 1.75
N LYS A 73 -6.55 -15.32 0.47
CA LYS A 73 -5.84 -16.24 -0.43
C LYS A 73 -4.35 -16.39 -0.11
N ASN A 74 -3.74 -15.36 0.46
CA ASN A 74 -2.29 -15.30 0.72
C ASN A 74 -1.95 -15.48 2.22
N GLU A 75 -2.88 -16.02 3.01
CA GLU A 75 -2.64 -16.59 4.36
C GLU A 75 -2.01 -17.99 4.26
#